data_AF-A0A9X3E0X7-F1
#
_entry.id   AF-A0A9X3E0X7-F1
#
_cell.length_a   1.000
_cell.length_b   1.000
_cell.length_c   1.000
_cell.angle_alpha   90.00
_cell.angle_beta   90.00
_cell.angle_gamma   90.00
#
_symmetry.space_group_name_H-M   'P 1'
#
loop_
_entity.id
_entity.type
_entity.pdbx_description
1 polymer ?
#
loop_
_entity_poly.entity_id
_entity_poly.type
_entity_poly.pdbx_seq_one_letter_code
_entity_poly.pdbx_strand_id
1 'polypeptide(L)'
;MALNLDTGFYFSLRDLASAIWRDLAAGHAVETVLGALGGHDPLVDDATRLIDRIQSEGLMQLADAAVAPQGEPSVMAFVASGTTSLAIDSYDDLRDLVMTDPIHEVVEEVGWPVRREDA
;
A
#
# COMPACT_ATOMS: atom_id res chain seq x y z
N MET A 1 -5.97 2.79 3.88
CA MET A 1 -6.08 1.32 3.89
C MET A 1 -5.68 0.82 2.51
N ALA A 2 -4.91 -0.26 2.45
CA ALA A 2 -4.52 -0.93 1.21
C ALA A 2 -4.80 -2.43 1.35
N LEU A 3 -5.25 -3.06 0.25
CA LEU A 3 -5.62 -4.48 0.18
C LEU A 3 -5.02 -5.07 -1.08
N ASN A 4 -4.28 -6.17 -0.93
CA ASN A 4 -3.89 -7.02 -2.04
C ASN A 4 -4.90 -8.17 -2.14
N LEU A 5 -5.66 -8.22 -3.24
CA LEU A 5 -6.71 -9.22 -3.44
C LEU A 5 -6.16 -10.61 -3.78
N ASP A 6 -5.00 -10.67 -4.43
CA ASP A 6 -4.37 -11.94 -4.81
C ASP A 6 -3.77 -12.69 -3.61
N THR A 7 -3.34 -11.94 -2.59
CA THR A 7 -2.69 -12.49 -1.39
C THR A 7 -3.52 -12.34 -0.12
N GLY A 8 -4.63 -11.60 -0.18
CA GLY A 8 -5.48 -11.27 0.96
C GLY A 8 -4.80 -10.38 2.01
N PHE A 9 -3.64 -9.79 1.71
CA PHE A 9 -2.93 -8.92 2.66
C PHE A 9 -3.68 -7.62 2.89
N TYR A 10 -3.96 -7.33 4.15
CA TYR A 10 -4.64 -6.12 4.59
C TYR A 10 -3.69 -5.22 5.39
N PHE A 11 -3.52 -3.97 4.94
CA PHE A 11 -2.68 -2.97 5.58
C PHE A 11 -3.46 -1.72 5.97
N SER A 12 -3.41 -1.40 7.26
CA SER A 12 -3.83 -0.10 7.78
C SER A 12 -2.60 0.78 7.99
N LEU A 13 -2.51 1.85 7.20
CA LEU A 13 -1.44 2.85 7.26
C LEU A 13 -1.99 4.13 7.89
N ARG A 14 -1.38 4.57 8.98
CA ARG A 14 -1.76 5.81 9.69
C ARG A 14 -0.58 6.77 9.80
N ASP A 15 -0.90 8.02 10.12
CA ASP A 15 0.09 9.08 10.37
C ASP A 15 1.11 9.19 9.23
N LEU A 16 2.40 9.15 9.55
CA LEU A 16 3.48 9.31 8.58
C LEU A 16 3.50 8.19 7.53
N ALA A 17 3.11 6.97 7.90
CA ALA A 17 3.01 5.85 6.95
C ALA A 17 1.96 6.13 5.86
N SER A 18 0.87 6.81 6.21
CA SER A 18 -0.15 7.23 5.23
C SER A 18 0.36 8.31 4.28
N ALA A 19 1.25 9.20 4.75
CA ALA A 19 1.84 10.25 3.93
C ALA A 19 2.84 9.68 2.92
N ILE A 20 3.72 8.79 3.37
CA ILE A 20 4.66 8.05 2.51
C ILE A 20 3.90 7.34 1.39
N TRP A 21 2.83 6.60 1.73
CA TRP A 21 2.00 5.92 0.73
C TRP A 21 1.44 6.88 -0.32
N ARG A 22 0.86 8.01 0.11
CA ARG A 22 0.27 8.99 -0.82
C ARG A 22 1.32 9.60 -1.74
N ASP A 23 2.49 9.92 -1.20
CA ASP A 23 3.55 10.56 -1.98
C ASP A 23 4.10 9.59 -3.05
N LEU A 24 4.32 8.32 -2.68
CA LEU A 24 4.72 7.29 -3.64
C LEU A 24 3.64 7.06 -4.71
N ALA A 25 2.37 6.99 -4.31
CA ALA A 25 1.24 6.84 -5.25
C ALA A 25 1.06 8.06 -6.16
N ALA A 26 1.47 9.26 -5.72
CA ALA A 26 1.49 10.48 -6.52
C ALA A 26 2.70 10.56 -7.47
N GLY A 27 3.60 9.57 -7.45
CA GLY A 27 4.76 9.48 -8.33
C GLY A 27 6.02 10.14 -7.77
N HIS A 28 6.05 10.52 -6.49
CA HIS A 28 7.30 10.97 -5.88
C HIS A 28 8.29 9.80 -5.80
N ALA A 29 9.54 10.05 -6.19
CA ALA A 29 10.61 9.07 -6.07
C ALA A 29 10.90 8.76 -4.59
N VAL A 30 11.28 7.51 -4.29
CA VAL A 30 11.58 7.03 -2.94
C VAL A 30 12.62 7.93 -2.25
N GLU A 31 13.66 8.32 -2.97
CA GLU A 31 14.74 9.19 -2.48
C GLU A 31 14.23 10.58 -2.09
N THR A 32 13.23 11.09 -2.82
CA THR A 32 12.60 12.38 -2.52
C THR A 32 11.79 12.31 -1.23
N VAL A 33 11.02 11.22 -1.06
CA VAL A 33 10.21 11.00 0.15
C VAL A 33 11.11 10.79 1.38
N LEU A 34 12.15 9.96 1.27
CA LEU A 34 13.10 9.71 2.36
C LEU A 34 13.92 10.96 2.70
N GLY A 35 14.35 11.73 1.70
CA GLY A 35 15.06 13.00 1.92
C GLY A 35 14.21 14.04 2.66
N ALA A 36 12.90 14.04 2.43
CA ALA A 36 11.96 14.94 3.10
C ALA A 36 11.73 14.61 4.59
N LEU A 37 12.20 13.46 5.08
CA LEU A 37 12.17 13.09 6.51
C LEU A 37 13.22 13.81 7.36
N GLY A 38 14.03 14.69 6.76
CA GLY A 38 14.92 15.59 7.49
C GLY A 38 16.18 14.94 8.06
N GLY A 39 16.57 13.75 7.57
CA GLY A 39 17.84 13.10 7.94
C GLY A 39 17.88 12.52 9.35
N HIS A 40 16.73 12.25 9.98
CA HIS A 40 16.68 11.47 11.21
C HIS A 40 16.90 9.99 10.90
N ASP A 41 18.13 9.48 11.11
CA ASP A 41 18.53 8.12 10.73
C ASP A 41 17.51 7.02 11.14
N PRO A 42 16.98 6.97 12.39
CA PRO A 42 16.02 5.92 12.76
C PRO A 42 14.71 6.00 11.98
N LEU A 43 14.25 7.22 11.68
CA LEU A 43 12.98 7.46 10.98
C LEU A 43 13.10 7.10 9.50
N VAL A 44 14.23 7.44 8.89
CA VAL A 44 14.56 7.09 7.50
C VAL A 44 14.67 5.56 7.36
N ASP A 45 15.31 4.89 8.32
CA ASP A 45 15.41 3.43 8.35
C ASP A 45 14.04 2.76 8.49
N ASP A 46 13.17 3.27 9.38
CA ASP A 46 11.79 2.77 9.54
C ASP A 46 10.96 2.99 8.27
N ALA A 47 11.06 4.15 7.65
CA ALA A 47 10.38 4.45 6.40
C ALA A 47 10.87 3.56 5.25
N THR A 48 12.18 3.29 5.18
CA THR A 48 12.76 2.36 4.20
C THR A 48 12.21 0.95 4.39
N ARG A 49 12.20 0.44 5.63
CA ARG A 49 11.59 -0.87 5.95
C ARG A 49 10.12 -0.95 5.57
N LEU A 50 9.35 0.13 5.77
CA LEU A 50 7.96 0.19 5.35
C LEU A 50 7.83 0.07 3.81
N ILE A 51 8.64 0.82 3.06
CA ILE A 51 8.62 0.81 1.60
C ILE A 51 8.99 -0.58 1.06
N ASP A 52 10.03 -1.20 1.63
CA ASP A 52 10.43 -2.57 1.28
C ASP A 52 9.29 -3.56 1.54
N ARG A 53 8.60 -3.43 2.68
CA ARG A 53 7.45 -4.28 3.01
C ARG A 53 6.29 -4.06 2.05
N ILE A 54 5.96 -2.81 1.70
CA ILE A 54 4.92 -2.53 0.70
C ILE A 54 5.22 -3.24 -0.63
N GLN A 55 6.47 -3.20 -1.07
CA GLN A 55 6.88 -3.85 -2.30
C GLN A 55 6.87 -5.38 -2.19
N SER A 56 7.41 -5.95 -1.12
CA SER A 56 7.49 -7.41 -0.95
C SER A 56 6.11 -8.06 -0.85
N GLU A 57 5.12 -7.34 -0.32
CA GLU A 57 3.73 -7.82 -0.17
C GLU A 57 2.87 -7.53 -1.42
N GLY A 58 3.50 -7.03 -2.50
CA GLY A 58 2.85 -6.79 -3.79
C GLY A 58 1.82 -5.65 -3.78
N LEU A 59 1.94 -4.71 -2.84
CA LEU A 59 1.01 -3.57 -2.73
C LEU A 59 1.35 -2.42 -3.67
N MET A 60 2.63 -2.28 -4.03
CA MET A 60 3.12 -1.37 -5.06
C MET A 60 4.28 -2.02 -5.83
N GLN A 61 4.50 -1.55 -7.05
CA GLN A 61 5.61 -1.96 -7.90
C GLN A 61 6.42 -0.76 -8.37
N LEU A 62 7.68 -1.01 -8.76
CA LEU A 62 8.49 0.03 -9.40
C LEU A 62 7.84 0.45 -10.72
N ALA A 63 7.82 1.76 -10.96
CA ALA A 63 7.36 2.29 -12.24
C ALA A 63 8.49 2.24 -13.28
N ASP A 64 8.19 1.75 -14.48
CA ASP A 64 9.16 1.70 -15.60
C ASP A 64 9.57 3.09 -16.10
N ALA A 65 8.73 4.09 -15.87
CA ALA A 65 8.97 5.48 -16.24
C ALA A 65 8.69 6.40 -15.06
N ALA A 66 9.56 7.39 -14.87
CA ALA A 66 9.34 8.45 -13.89
C ALA A 66 8.09 9.25 -14.26
N VAL A 67 7.16 9.34 -13.32
CA VAL A 67 6.00 10.23 -13.41
C VAL A 67 6.40 11.56 -12.78
N ALA A 68 6.02 12.68 -13.38
CA ALA A 68 6.20 13.99 -12.75
C ALA A 68 5.21 14.09 -11.58
N PRO A 69 5.69 14.13 -10.32
CA PRO A 69 4.79 14.21 -9.18
C PRO A 69 4.06 15.56 -9.15
N GLN A 70 2.86 15.56 -8.57
CA GLN A 70 2.08 16.78 -8.39
C GLN A 70 2.28 17.36 -6.99
N GLY A 71 2.82 18.58 -6.93
CA GLY A 71 2.98 19.33 -5.68
C GLY A 71 4.19 18.90 -4.86
N GLU A 72 4.20 19.31 -3.59
CA GLU A 72 5.25 18.95 -2.62
C GLU A 72 4.87 17.65 -1.89
N PRO A 73 5.86 16.83 -1.48
CA PRO A 73 5.61 15.62 -0.69
C PRO A 73 4.83 15.93 0.58
N SER A 74 3.71 15.25 0.80
CA SER A 74 2.88 15.42 1.99
C SER A 74 3.60 15.05 3.28
N VAL A 75 4.65 14.20 3.19
CA VAL A 75 5.51 13.84 4.32
C VAL A 75 6.15 15.08 4.98
N MET A 76 6.45 16.13 4.20
CA MET A 76 7.05 17.36 4.75
C MET A 76 6.13 18.05 5.75
N ALA A 77 4.82 18.05 5.51
CA ALA A 77 3.84 18.66 6.42
C ALA A 77 3.77 17.91 7.76
N PHE A 78 3.90 16.58 7.74
CA PHE A 78 3.91 15.75 8.95
C PHE A 78 5.19 15.94 9.78
N VAL A 79 6.34 16.02 9.12
CA VAL A 79 7.62 16.32 9.78
C VAL A 79 7.57 17.71 10.41
N ALA A 80 7.04 18.71 9.69
CA ALA A 80 6.89 20.07 10.20
C ALA A 80 5.92 20.16 11.40
N SER A 81 4.91 19.30 11.48
CA SER A 81 4.02 19.19 12.65
C SER A 81 4.60 18.38 13.80
N GLY A 82 5.82 17.84 13.67
CA GLY A 82 6.49 17.00 14.67
C GLY A 82 5.95 15.56 14.73
N THR A 83 5.18 15.13 13.73
CA THR A 83 4.61 13.78 13.68
C THR A 83 5.62 12.81 13.06
N THR A 84 6.23 11.97 13.89
CA THR A 84 7.23 10.97 13.47
C THR A 84 6.76 9.53 13.61
N SER A 85 5.52 9.30 14.07
CA SER A 85 4.98 7.95 14.23
C SER A 85 4.67 7.31 12.88
N LEU A 86 5.28 6.15 12.62
CA LEU A 86 4.90 5.23 11.55
C LEU A 86 4.05 4.10 12.14
N ALA A 87 2.72 4.23 12.05
CA ALA A 87 1.79 3.22 12.52
C ALA A 87 1.30 2.35 11.35
N ILE A 88 1.60 1.06 11.43
CA ILE A 88 1.20 0.03 10.46
C ILE A 88 0.53 -1.10 11.25
N ASP A 89 -0.74 -1.36 10.97
CA ASP A 89 -1.38 -2.59 11.43
C ASP A 89 -1.63 -3.51 10.23
N SER A 90 -1.07 -4.71 10.29
CA SER A 90 -1.39 -5.81 9.38
C SER A 90 -2.41 -6.73 10.03
N TYR A 91 -3.46 -7.08 9.30
CA TYR A 91 -4.54 -7.92 9.81
C TYR A 91 -4.52 -9.27 9.07
N ASP A 92 -3.51 -10.08 9.38
CA ASP A 92 -3.31 -11.38 8.73
C ASP A 92 -4.48 -12.35 9.03
N ASP A 93 -5.13 -12.23 10.18
CA ASP A 93 -6.28 -13.08 10.55
C ASP A 93 -7.50 -12.91 9.63
N LEU A 94 -7.60 -11.77 8.90
CA LEU A 94 -8.68 -11.51 7.95
C LEU A 94 -8.39 -12.08 6.54
N ARG A 95 -7.14 -12.46 6.25
CA ARG A 95 -6.75 -13.09 4.97
C ARG A 95 -7.57 -14.33 4.69
N ASP A 96 -7.69 -15.20 5.68
CA ASP A 96 -8.34 -16.50 5.52
C ASP A 96 -9.82 -16.33 5.13
N LEU A 97 -10.47 -15.27 5.62
CA LEU A 97 -11.86 -14.95 5.29
C LEU A 97 -12.02 -14.45 3.86
N VAL A 98 -11.10 -13.62 3.35
CA VAL A 98 -11.11 -13.12 1.96
C VAL A 98 -10.84 -14.23 0.95
N MET A 99 -9.93 -15.15 1.28
CA MET A 99 -9.62 -16.33 0.44
C MET A 99 -10.76 -17.35 0.36
N THR A 100 -11.70 -17.30 1.31
CA THR A 100 -12.87 -18.19 1.34
C THR A 100 -14.04 -17.64 0.50
N ASP A 101 -13.92 -16.44 -0.10
CA ASP A 101 -14.98 -15.86 -0.91
C ASP A 101 -15.07 -16.53 -2.30
N PRO A 102 -16.19 -17.21 -2.64
CA PRO A 102 -16.37 -17.94 -3.90
C PRO A 102 -16.40 -17.04 -5.16
N ILE A 103 -16.32 -15.72 -5.03
CA ILE A 103 -16.14 -14.80 -6.18
C ILE A 103 -14.83 -15.03 -6.97
N HIS A 104 -13.86 -15.79 -6.45
CA HIS A 104 -12.61 -16.13 -7.14
C HIS A 104 -12.72 -17.31 -8.12
N GLU A 105 -13.80 -18.09 -8.10
CA GLU A 105 -14.04 -19.22 -9.01
C GLU A 105 -14.98 -18.82 -10.15
N VAL A 106 -14.59 -17.81 -10.95
CA VAL A 106 -15.32 -17.53 -12.20
C VAL A 106 -14.51 -18.09 -13.37
N VAL A 107 -15.03 -19.15 -13.97
CA VAL A 107 -14.58 -19.60 -15.28
C VAL A 107 -14.91 -18.46 -16.26
N GLU A 108 -13.90 -17.79 -16.81
CA GLU A 108 -14.05 -16.61 -17.68
C GLU A 108 -15.07 -16.81 -18.82
N GLU A 109 -15.31 -18.05 -19.25
CA GLU A 109 -16.24 -18.38 -20.33
C GLU A 109 -17.73 -18.27 -19.96
N VAL A 110 -18.09 -18.27 -18.67
CA VAL A 110 -19.51 -18.18 -18.26
C VAL A 110 -19.67 -17.10 -17.20
N GLY A 111 -20.04 -15.91 -17.64
CA GLY A 111 -20.37 -14.80 -16.75
C GLY A 111 -21.46 -15.15 -15.74
N TRP A 112 -21.41 -14.51 -14.58
CA TRP A 112 -22.40 -14.68 -13.52
C TRP A 112 -23.73 -13.99 -13.85
N PRO A 113 -24.91 -14.57 -13.50
CA PRO A 113 -25.13 -15.89 -12.88
C PRO A 113 -25.33 -17.02 -13.89
N VAL A 114 -24.77 -18.20 -13.57
CA VAL A 114 -25.04 -19.45 -14.29
C VAL A 114 -26.40 -19.98 -13.85
N ARG A 115 -27.33 -20.13 -14.79
CA ARG A 115 -28.62 -20.78 -14.55
C ARG A 115 -28.36 -22.25 -14.26
N ARG A 116 -28.62 -22.71 -13.02
CA ARG A 116 -28.68 -24.15 -12.75
C ARG A 116 -29.89 -24.71 -13.49
N GLU A 117 -29.66 -25.64 -14.41
CA GLU A 117 -30.72 -26.46 -14.98
C GLU A 117 -30.99 -27.60 -14.00
N ASP A 118 -32.15 -27.55 -13.34
CA ASP A 118 -32.63 -28.64 -12.50
C ASP A 118 -33.06 -29.81 -13.43
N ALA A 119 -32.40 -30.96 -13.29
CA ALA A 119 -32.78 -32.24 -13.92
C ALA A 119 -32.70 -33.38 -12.90
#